data_AF-A0A1Q7BKX0-F1
#
_entry.id   AF-A0A1Q7BKX0-F1
#
_cell.length_a   1.000
_cell.length_b   1.000
_cell.length_c   1.000
_cell.angle_alpha   90.00
_cell.angle_beta   90.00
_cell.angle_gamma   90.00
#
_symmetry.space_group_name_H-M   'P 1'
#
loop_
_entity.id
_entity.type
_entity.pdbx_description
1 polymer ?
#
loop_
_entity_poly.entity_id
_entity_poly.type
_entity_poly.pdbx_seq_one_letter_code
_entity_poly.pdbx_strand_id
1 'polypeptide(L)'
;MSNQSAIRPRTELPFRREEWDLLVKLPGRVVVAATSAEADRARRTVAEGLAGIDAIAAGRASASRLVRDVVAAIYDESDDDQPAAEEFRHREAGIAEVLASCRVAGRLLVERAGRVEADAYRNWLGAIATRVCHAARTGGVLGLGGQAVSPAERRFLADLAAAFDG
;
A
#
# COMPACT_ATOMS: atom_id res chain seq x y z
N MET A 1 -38.89 14.73 9.88
CA MET A 1 -37.80 13.81 10.27
C MET A 1 -36.58 14.17 9.47
N SER A 2 -35.62 14.82 10.12
CA SER A 2 -34.39 15.34 9.53
C SER A 2 -33.45 14.19 9.20
N ASN A 3 -33.15 13.97 7.92
CA ASN A 3 -32.14 13.00 7.51
C ASN A 3 -30.78 13.70 7.59
N GLN A 4 -30.02 13.34 8.62
CA GLN A 4 -28.73 13.91 8.96
C GLN A 4 -27.70 13.35 7.97
N SER A 5 -27.35 14.14 6.95
CA SER A 5 -26.25 13.83 6.05
C SER A 5 -24.99 13.63 6.87
N ALA A 6 -24.46 12.40 6.89
CA ALA A 6 -23.16 12.10 7.48
C ALA A 6 -22.10 12.93 6.73
N ILE A 7 -21.61 13.97 7.40
CA ILE A 7 -20.47 14.75 6.92
C ILE A 7 -19.27 13.84 7.10
N ARG A 8 -18.89 13.11 6.04
CA ARG A 8 -17.57 12.48 5.97
C ARG A 8 -16.52 13.57 6.19
N PRO A 9 -15.41 13.29 6.90
CA PRO A 9 -14.31 14.25 7.00
C PRO A 9 -13.88 14.62 5.58
N ARG A 10 -14.10 15.89 5.22
CA ARG A 10 -13.56 16.45 3.99
C ARG A 10 -12.05 16.40 4.15
N THR A 11 -11.38 15.52 3.42
CA THR A 11 -10.01 15.79 2.99
C THR A 11 -10.08 17.19 2.37
N GLU A 12 -9.44 18.20 2.97
CA GLU A 12 -9.46 19.58 2.44
C GLU A 12 -8.68 19.72 1.12
N LEU A 13 -8.18 18.60 0.61
CA LEU A 13 -7.56 18.46 -0.70
C LEU A 13 -8.65 18.02 -1.70
N PRO A 14 -8.94 18.80 -2.76
CA PRO A 14 -10.03 18.50 -3.68
C PRO A 14 -9.62 17.37 -4.64
N PHE A 15 -9.63 16.14 -4.13
CA PHE A 15 -9.58 14.95 -4.96
C PHE A 15 -10.98 14.62 -5.47
N ARG A 16 -11.06 14.23 -6.74
CA ARG A 16 -12.25 13.59 -7.30
C ARG A 16 -12.43 12.21 -6.67
N ARG A 17 -13.62 11.64 -6.81
CA ARG A 17 -13.93 10.32 -6.24
C ARG A 17 -12.99 9.24 -6.78
N GLU A 18 -12.69 9.25 -8.06
CA GLU A 18 -11.83 8.26 -8.73
C GLU A 18 -10.35 8.43 -8.32
N GLU A 19 -9.94 9.68 -8.15
CA GLU A 19 -8.59 10.05 -7.66
C GLU A 19 -8.41 9.60 -6.20
N TRP A 20 -9.43 9.78 -5.37
CA TRP A 20 -9.43 9.33 -3.99
C TRP A 20 -9.45 7.80 -3.88
N ASP A 21 -10.30 7.14 -4.67
CA ASP A 21 -10.40 5.67 -4.73
C ASP A 21 -9.06 5.02 -5.09
N LEU A 22 -8.34 5.62 -6.06
CA LEU A 22 -6.97 5.21 -6.38
C LEU A 22 -6.06 5.28 -5.15
N LEU A 23 -6.08 6.39 -4.40
CA LEU A 23 -5.23 6.57 -3.22
C LEU A 23 -5.61 5.62 -2.07
N VAL A 24 -6.89 5.34 -1.88
CA VAL A 24 -7.37 4.43 -0.83
C VAL A 24 -7.04 2.97 -1.13
N LYS A 25 -7.17 2.53 -2.39
CA LYS A 25 -6.91 1.13 -2.77
C LYS A 25 -5.44 0.78 -2.94
N LEU A 26 -4.60 1.77 -3.29
CA LEU A 26 -3.21 1.53 -3.63
C LEU A 26 -2.37 0.88 -2.51
N PRO A 27 -2.49 1.25 -1.22
CA PRO A 27 -1.76 0.59 -0.13
C PRO A 27 -2.00 -0.92 -0.06
N GLY A 28 -3.27 -1.35 -0.18
CA GLY A 28 -3.60 -2.78 -0.21
C GLY A 28 -3.02 -3.49 -1.43
N ARG A 29 -3.09 -2.87 -2.61
CA ARG A 29 -2.48 -3.40 -3.84
C ARG A 29 -0.95 -3.50 -3.74
N VAL A 30 -0.29 -2.58 -3.04
CA VAL A 30 1.16 -2.64 -2.76
C VAL A 30 1.49 -3.82 -1.85
N VAL A 31 0.67 -4.12 -0.83
CA VAL A 31 0.84 -5.33 0.00
C VAL A 31 0.76 -6.59 -0.86
N VAL A 32 -0.26 -6.68 -1.74
CA VAL A 32 -0.42 -7.82 -2.66
C VAL A 32 0.78 -7.95 -3.61
N ALA A 33 1.26 -6.84 -4.17
CA ALA A 33 2.43 -6.82 -5.06
C ALA A 33 3.73 -7.22 -4.35
N ALA A 34 3.99 -6.68 -3.15
CA ALA A 34 5.15 -7.04 -2.34
C ALA A 34 5.15 -8.53 -1.98
N THR A 35 4.00 -9.06 -1.58
CA THR A 35 3.80 -10.48 -1.28
C THR A 35 4.00 -11.36 -2.52
N SER A 36 3.65 -10.84 -3.70
CA SER A 36 3.74 -11.56 -4.97
C SER A 36 5.09 -11.39 -5.68
N ALA A 37 6.00 -10.54 -5.18
CA ALA A 37 7.27 -10.24 -5.82
C ALA A 37 8.19 -11.46 -5.94
N GLU A 38 8.08 -12.42 -5.01
CA GLU A 38 8.84 -13.66 -5.06
C GLU A 38 8.03 -14.80 -5.68
N ALA A 39 8.60 -15.46 -6.69
CA ALA A 39 7.89 -16.45 -7.48
C ALA A 39 7.65 -17.77 -6.75
N ASP A 40 8.61 -18.18 -5.92
CA ASP A 40 8.72 -19.51 -5.29
C ASP A 40 8.13 -19.56 -3.86
N ARG A 41 7.20 -18.64 -3.54
CA ARG A 41 6.48 -18.68 -2.27
C ARG A 41 5.36 -19.71 -2.33
N ALA A 42 5.70 -20.99 -2.16
CA ALA A 42 4.74 -22.07 -1.88
C ALA A 42 3.84 -21.79 -0.66
N ARG A 43 4.13 -20.73 0.12
CA ARG A 43 3.25 -20.16 1.13
C ARG A 43 3.37 -18.63 1.09
N ARG A 44 2.39 -17.96 0.48
CA ARG A 44 2.01 -16.62 0.93
C ARG A 44 1.74 -16.73 2.44
N THR A 45 2.54 -16.08 3.27
CA THR A 45 2.46 -16.32 4.71
C THR A 45 1.42 -15.41 5.34
N VAL A 46 0.68 -15.93 6.32
CA VAL A 46 -0.20 -15.09 7.16
C VAL A 46 0.60 -13.94 7.80
N ALA A 47 1.88 -14.17 8.10
CA ALA A 47 2.79 -13.15 8.62
C ALA A 47 3.01 -11.97 7.65
N GLU A 48 3.15 -12.21 6.34
CA GLU A 48 3.26 -11.16 5.32
C GLU A 48 1.98 -10.31 5.27
N GLY A 49 0.82 -10.96 5.28
CA GLY A 49 -0.48 -10.27 5.29
C GLY A 49 -0.67 -9.39 6.53
N LEU A 50 -0.41 -9.95 7.73
CA LEU A 50 -0.48 -9.20 8.98
C LEU A 50 0.52 -8.04 9.03
N ALA A 51 1.75 -8.25 8.55
CA ALA A 51 2.75 -7.19 8.47
C ALA A 51 2.32 -6.06 7.53
N GLY A 52 1.63 -6.38 6.43
CA GLY A 52 1.03 -5.38 5.54
C GLY A 52 -0.06 -4.57 6.22
N ILE A 53 -0.98 -5.23 6.93
CA ILE A 53 -2.05 -4.58 7.69
C ILE A 53 -1.47 -3.65 8.77
N ASP A 54 -0.48 -4.13 9.53
CA ASP A 54 0.21 -3.33 10.54
C ASP A 54 0.93 -2.12 9.93
N ALA A 55 1.55 -2.27 8.76
CA ALA A 55 2.22 -1.17 8.07
C ALA A 55 1.23 -0.11 7.57
N ILE A 56 0.06 -0.53 7.08
CA ILE A 56 -1.02 0.39 6.70
C ILE A 56 -1.51 1.12 7.96
N ALA A 57 -1.79 0.40 9.05
CA ALA A 57 -2.22 0.96 10.33
C ALA A 57 -1.22 1.98 10.91
N ALA A 58 0.09 1.78 10.70
CA ALA A 58 1.13 2.71 11.15
C ALA A 58 0.98 4.11 10.52
N GLY A 59 0.32 4.23 9.35
CA GLY A 59 0.04 5.51 8.71
C GLY A 59 -0.85 6.44 9.56
N ARG A 60 -1.60 5.92 10.54
CA ARG A 60 -2.38 6.74 11.49
C ARG A 60 -1.50 7.71 12.30
N ALA A 61 -0.23 7.35 12.53
CA ALA A 61 0.73 8.18 13.24
C ALA A 61 1.56 9.09 12.32
N SER A 62 1.29 9.10 11.01
CA SER A 62 2.02 9.92 10.04
C SER A 62 1.84 11.41 10.34
N ALA A 63 2.89 12.21 10.08
CA ALA A 63 2.80 13.67 10.12
C ALA A 63 1.95 14.25 8.97
N SER A 64 1.87 13.54 7.84
CA SER A 64 1.04 13.90 6.69
C SER A 64 -0.44 13.69 7.00
N ARG A 65 -1.25 14.73 6.78
CA ARG A 65 -2.71 14.62 6.93
C ARG A 65 -3.30 13.69 5.87
N LEU A 66 -2.80 13.76 4.63
CA LEU A 66 -3.23 12.88 3.55
C LEU A 66 -3.11 11.41 3.94
N VAL A 67 -1.95 10.99 4.46
CA VAL A 67 -1.73 9.60 4.86
C VAL A 67 -2.70 9.17 5.96
N ARG A 68 -2.93 10.03 6.97
CA ARG A 68 -3.92 9.74 8.02
C ARG A 68 -5.35 9.61 7.48
N ASP A 69 -5.73 10.50 6.57
CA ASP A 69 -7.06 10.51 5.95
C ASP A 69 -7.27 9.28 5.06
N VAL A 70 -6.25 8.86 4.30
CA VAL A 70 -6.27 7.62 3.51
C VAL A 70 -6.44 6.40 4.41
N VAL A 71 -5.69 6.32 5.51
CA VAL A 71 -5.84 5.19 6.44
C VAL A 71 -7.24 5.17 7.05
N ALA A 72 -7.76 6.32 7.48
CA ALA A 72 -9.14 6.39 8.00
C ALA A 72 -10.16 5.86 6.98
N ALA A 73 -10.03 6.25 5.70
CA ALA A 73 -10.92 5.79 4.64
C ALA A 73 -10.81 4.27 4.36
N ILE A 74 -9.60 3.71 4.39
CA ILE A 74 -9.40 2.25 4.25
C ILE A 74 -10.21 1.48 5.30
N TYR A 75 -10.17 1.94 6.55
CA TYR A 75 -10.88 1.27 7.65
C TYR A 75 -12.39 1.55 7.66
N ASP A 76 -12.83 2.72 7.17
CA ASP A 76 -14.27 3.05 7.01
C ASP A 76 -14.93 2.19 5.92
N GLU A 77 -14.22 1.90 4.82
CA GLU A 77 -14.73 1.03 3.74
C GLU A 77 -14.66 -0.46 4.08
N SER A 78 -13.71 -0.87 4.94
CA SER A 78 -13.52 -2.27 5.32
C SER A 78 -14.62 -2.83 6.25
N ASP A 79 -15.41 -1.96 6.90
CA ASP A 79 -16.55 -2.37 7.73
C ASP A 79 -17.75 -2.84 6.87
N ASP A 80 -17.83 -2.46 5.59
CA ASP A 80 -18.93 -2.80 4.68
C ASP A 80 -18.59 -3.92 3.66
N ASP A 81 -17.31 -4.13 3.32
CA ASP A 81 -16.89 -5.17 2.37
C ASP A 81 -15.45 -5.63 2.69
N GLN A 82 -15.27 -6.86 3.18
CA GLN A 82 -13.94 -7.41 3.38
C GLN A 82 -13.29 -7.65 2.01
N PRO A 83 -12.18 -6.97 1.66
CA PRO A 83 -11.52 -7.25 0.40
C PRO A 83 -10.97 -8.67 0.47
N ALA A 84 -11.59 -9.57 -0.31
CA ALA A 84 -10.96 -10.83 -0.66
C ALA A 84 -9.55 -10.52 -1.17
N ALA A 85 -8.54 -11.22 -0.64
CA ALA A 85 -7.16 -11.02 -1.04
C ALA A 85 -7.07 -11.16 -2.57
N GLU A 86 -6.99 -10.04 -3.29
CA GLU A 86 -6.91 -10.05 -4.74
C GLU A 86 -5.64 -10.79 -5.14
N GLU A 87 -5.80 -11.96 -5.73
CA GLU A 87 -4.70 -12.69 -6.33
C GLU A 87 -4.51 -12.22 -7.77
N PHE A 88 -3.29 -11.79 -8.10
CA PHE A 88 -2.96 -11.53 -9.49
C PHE A 88 -3.04 -12.83 -10.29
N ARG A 89 -4.00 -12.91 -11.21
CA ARG A 89 -4.05 -13.98 -12.23
C ARG A 89 -2.74 -14.10 -13.02
N HIS A 90 -2.08 -12.97 -13.26
CA HIS A 90 -0.75 -12.87 -13.86
C HIS A 90 0.14 -11.97 -13.00
N ARG A 91 1.02 -12.58 -12.21
CA ARG A 91 1.89 -11.89 -11.23
C ARG A 91 2.63 -10.69 -11.80
N GLU A 92 3.36 -10.87 -12.89
CA GLU A 92 4.18 -9.81 -13.49
C GLU A 92 3.34 -8.64 -13.99
N ALA A 93 2.24 -8.94 -14.69
CA ALA A 93 1.31 -7.93 -15.17
C ALA A 93 0.64 -7.17 -14.00
N GLY A 94 0.27 -7.87 -12.94
CA GLY A 94 -0.31 -7.26 -11.74
C GLY A 94 0.66 -6.34 -11.00
N ILE A 95 1.92 -6.78 -10.82
CA ILE A 95 2.97 -5.94 -10.24
C ILE A 95 3.21 -4.70 -11.12
N ALA A 96 3.32 -4.88 -12.44
CA ALA A 96 3.50 -3.77 -13.38
C ALA A 96 2.34 -2.76 -13.33
N GLU A 97 1.10 -3.24 -13.18
CA GLU A 97 -0.08 -2.40 -13.02
C GLU A 97 -0.02 -1.60 -11.71
N VAL A 98 0.34 -2.22 -10.59
CA VAL A 98 0.50 -1.52 -9.30
C VAL A 98 1.58 -0.44 -9.39
N LEU A 99 2.72 -0.72 -10.03
CA LEU A 99 3.77 0.28 -10.26
C LEU A 99 3.29 1.42 -11.17
N ALA A 100 2.45 1.12 -12.17
CA ALA A 100 1.83 2.16 -12.99
C ALA A 100 0.84 3.01 -12.19
N SER A 101 0.02 2.41 -11.33
CA SER A 101 -0.85 3.13 -10.39
C SER A 101 -0.07 4.00 -9.41
N CYS A 102 1.09 3.53 -8.93
CA CYS A 102 2.00 4.33 -8.10
C CYS A 102 2.50 5.58 -8.81
N ARG A 103 2.91 5.47 -10.08
CA ARG A 103 3.27 6.63 -10.93
C ARG A 103 2.13 7.63 -11.06
N VAL A 104 0.92 7.14 -11.34
CA VAL A 104 -0.26 8.00 -11.47
C VAL A 104 -0.56 8.72 -10.16
N ALA A 105 -0.55 8.00 -9.04
CA ALA A 105 -0.76 8.56 -7.71
C ALA A 105 0.32 9.60 -7.35
N GLY A 106 1.60 9.32 -7.61
CA GLY A 106 2.69 10.26 -7.36
C GLY A 106 2.50 11.60 -8.07
N ARG A 107 2.22 11.56 -9.38
CA ARG A 107 1.95 12.77 -10.18
C ARG A 107 0.70 13.51 -9.70
N LEU A 108 -0.39 12.78 -9.45
CA LEU A 108 -1.64 13.33 -8.92
C LEU A 108 -1.40 14.07 -7.59
N LEU A 109 -0.63 13.48 -6.68
CA LEU A 109 -0.35 14.09 -5.38
C LEU A 109 0.53 15.33 -5.51
N VAL A 110 1.55 15.30 -6.38
CA VAL A 110 2.37 16.49 -6.64
C VAL A 110 1.51 17.64 -7.20
N GLU A 111 0.57 17.33 -8.11
CA GLU A 111 -0.32 18.31 -8.72
C GLU A 111 -1.36 18.88 -7.73
N ARG A 112 -1.97 18.03 -6.90
CA ARG A 112 -3.14 18.39 -6.07
C ARG A 112 -2.83 18.75 -4.63
N ALA A 113 -1.78 18.16 -4.06
CA ALA A 113 -1.42 18.29 -2.64
C ALA A 113 0.01 18.83 -2.42
N GLY A 114 0.82 18.88 -3.48
CA GLY A 114 2.20 19.34 -3.44
C GLY A 114 3.21 18.24 -3.09
N ARG A 115 4.49 18.56 -3.27
CA ARG A 115 5.59 17.59 -3.15
C ARG A 115 5.72 16.97 -1.76
N VAL A 116 5.47 17.74 -0.70
CA VAL A 116 5.60 17.25 0.69
C VAL A 116 4.62 16.11 0.98
N GLU A 117 3.36 16.24 0.56
CA GLU A 117 2.34 15.21 0.76
C GLU A 117 2.60 14.00 -0.16
N ALA A 118 3.04 14.25 -1.41
CA ALA A 118 3.45 13.19 -2.32
C ALA A 118 4.63 12.36 -1.77
N ASP A 119 5.63 13.04 -1.20
CA ASP A 119 6.81 12.42 -0.59
C ASP A 119 6.43 11.58 0.64
N ALA A 120 5.56 12.12 1.50
CA ALA A 120 5.08 11.40 2.68
C ALA A 120 4.30 10.14 2.29
N TYR A 121 3.45 10.23 1.27
CA TYR A 121 2.68 9.10 0.76
C TYR A 121 3.58 8.03 0.11
N ARG A 122 4.56 8.43 -0.72
CA ARG A 122 5.58 7.52 -1.26
C ARG A 122 6.32 6.79 -0.14
N ASN A 123 6.84 7.53 0.83
CA ASN A 123 7.64 6.97 1.92
C ASN A 123 6.81 5.96 2.73
N TRP A 124 5.53 6.24 2.93
CA TRP A 124 4.60 5.32 3.59
C TRP A 124 4.38 4.03 2.78
N LEU A 125 4.12 4.12 1.47
CA LEU A 125 3.99 2.94 0.60
C LEU A 125 5.28 2.11 0.53
N GLY A 126 6.44 2.77 0.48
CA GLY A 126 7.75 2.12 0.54
C GLY A 126 7.97 1.39 1.87
N ALA A 127 7.56 1.98 2.99
CA ALA A 127 7.63 1.34 4.30
C ALA A 127 6.71 0.11 4.40
N ILE A 128 5.51 0.17 3.81
CA ILE A 128 4.60 -0.97 3.69
C ILE A 128 5.26 -2.12 2.93
N ALA A 129 5.73 -1.86 1.71
CA ALA A 129 6.37 -2.87 0.88
C ALA A 129 7.59 -3.50 1.58
N THR A 130 8.43 -2.66 2.19
CA THR A 130 9.61 -3.10 2.94
C THR A 130 9.21 -4.03 4.09
N ARG A 131 8.23 -3.65 4.91
CA ARG A 131 7.79 -4.47 6.05
C ARG A 131 7.22 -5.82 5.60
N VAL A 132 6.46 -5.86 4.51
CA VAL A 132 5.92 -7.09 3.92
C VAL A 132 7.04 -8.03 3.45
N CYS A 133 8.00 -7.53 2.65
CA CYS A 133 9.13 -8.34 2.18
C CYS A 133 9.98 -8.89 3.35
N HIS A 134 10.13 -8.12 4.44
CA HIS A 134 10.88 -8.57 5.60
C HIS A 134 10.12 -9.54 6.52
N ALA A 135 8.78 -9.56 6.50
CA ALA A 135 7.96 -10.36 7.42
C ALA A 135 8.17 -11.88 7.26
N ALA A 136 8.47 -12.33 6.05
CA ALA A 136 8.78 -13.73 5.74
C ALA A 136 9.97 -14.29 6.53
N ARG A 137 10.88 -13.41 6.98
CA ARG A 137 12.10 -13.78 7.72
C ARG A 137 11.80 -14.38 9.09
N THR A 138 10.68 -14.00 9.68
CA THR A 138 10.29 -14.31 11.07
C THR A 138 9.47 -15.60 11.22
N GLY A 139 9.03 -16.22 10.11
CA GLY A 139 8.15 -17.40 10.12
C GLY A 139 8.84 -18.75 9.88
N GLY A 140 10.17 -18.79 9.76
CA GLY A 140 10.93 -20.03 9.59
C GLY A 140 10.98 -20.82 10.91
N VAL A 141 10.37 -22.01 10.91
CA VAL A 141 10.05 -22.88 12.05
C VAL A 141 11.20 -23.19 13.03
N LEU A 142 12.46 -22.84 12.77
CA LEU A 142 13.60 -23.20 13.64
C LEU A 142 14.76 -22.19 13.63
N GLY A 143 14.53 -20.87 13.65
CA GLY A 143 15.59 -19.91 14.02
C GLY A 143 16.89 -19.93 13.19
N LEU A 144 16.93 -20.63 12.06
CA LEU A 144 18.07 -20.70 11.15
C LEU A 144 17.86 -19.64 10.07
N GLY A 145 18.35 -18.43 10.37
CA GLY A 145 18.72 -17.38 9.42
C GLY A 145 17.96 -17.35 8.09
N GLY A 146 16.75 -16.78 8.10
CA GLY A 146 16.05 -16.45 6.86
C GLY A 146 16.93 -15.56 5.97
N GLN A 147 17.10 -15.95 4.71
CA GLN A 147 17.86 -15.24 3.68
C GLN A 147 17.54 -13.72 3.69
N ALA A 148 18.53 -12.92 3.28
CA ALA A 148 18.32 -11.52 2.94
C ALA A 148 17.14 -11.38 1.96
N VAL A 149 16.45 -10.22 1.99
CA VAL A 149 15.42 -9.83 1.00
C VAL A 149 15.83 -10.35 -0.38
N SER A 150 14.99 -11.13 -1.06
CA SER A 150 15.40 -11.83 -2.28
C SER A 150 15.84 -10.83 -3.38
N PRO A 151 16.59 -11.26 -4.40
CA PRO A 151 16.86 -10.40 -5.55
C PRO A 151 15.59 -9.83 -6.20
N ALA A 152 14.50 -10.60 -6.27
CA ALA A 152 13.24 -10.16 -6.86
C ALA A 152 12.51 -9.14 -5.96
N GLU A 153 12.51 -9.34 -4.65
CA GLU A 153 11.96 -8.38 -3.70
C GLU A 153 12.75 -7.07 -3.68
N ARG A 154 14.09 -7.14 -3.70
CA ARG A 154 14.93 -5.93 -3.82
C ARG A 154 14.65 -5.19 -5.12
N ARG A 155 14.45 -5.93 -6.22
CA ARG A 155 14.09 -5.35 -7.52
C ARG A 155 12.73 -4.66 -7.43
N PHE A 156 11.72 -5.30 -6.84
CA PHE A 156 10.40 -4.71 -6.62
C PHE A 156 10.48 -3.43 -5.78
N LEU A 157 11.23 -3.41 -4.67
CA LEU A 157 11.39 -2.21 -3.84
C LEU A 157 12.07 -1.07 -4.60
N ALA A 158 13.08 -1.37 -5.44
CA ALA A 158 13.74 -0.38 -6.29
C ALA A 158 12.78 0.15 -7.37
N ASP A 159 12.03 -0.73 -8.04
CA ASP A 159 11.06 -0.36 -9.06
C ASP A 159 9.89 0.47 -8.46
N LEU A 160 9.47 0.16 -7.22
CA LEU A 160 8.48 0.94 -6.47
C LEU A 160 9.00 2.34 -6.14
N ALA A 161 10.24 2.46 -5.66
CA ALA A 161 10.85 3.77 -5.40
C ALA A 161 10.91 4.61 -6.69
N ALA A 162 11.42 4.01 -7.78
CA ALA A 162 11.51 4.67 -9.08
C ALA A 162 10.15 5.05 -9.67
N ALA A 163 9.08 4.34 -9.33
CA ALA A 163 7.71 4.66 -9.76
C ALA A 163 7.22 6.01 -9.20
N PHE A 164 7.84 6.57 -8.16
CA PHE A 164 7.46 7.88 -7.63
C PHE A 164 8.41 9.02 -8.04
N ASP A 165 9.47 8.74 -8.79
CA ASP A 165 10.48 9.72 -9.21
C ASP A 165 10.17 10.38 -10.57
N GLY A 166 9.04 10.04 -11.21
CA GLY A 166 8.66 10.49 -12.56
C GLY A 166 7.37 11.28 -12.69
#